data_AF-A0A1X1TMV6-F1
#
_entry.id   AF-A0A1X1TMV6-F1
#
_cell.length_a   1.000
_cell.length_b   1.000
_cell.length_c   1.000
_cell.angle_alpha   90.00
_cell.angle_beta   90.00
_cell.angle_gamma   90.00
#
_symmetry.space_group_name_H-M   'P 1'
#
loop_
_entity.id
_entity.type
_entity.pdbx_description
1 polymer ?
#
loop_
_entity_poly.entity_id
_entity_poly.type
_entity_poly.pdbx_seq_one_letter_code
_entity_poly.pdbx_strand_id
1 'polypeptide(L)'
;MDHEFELAFNLVDEAAGRIQHQQYGITRIPFHNHGDIGLTTVHDYTREGGHRLVLFATDAHGQMAAVEATAPDLNTAPHTRILKVRAGDLTFHAVPGRDWSYRAAHAGHTYTLTAGIGEEPMWTVALDVNPPVAHEDLETALDHIAAAGLLPA
;
A
#
# COMPACT_ATOMS: atom_id res chain seq x y z
N MET A 1 -0.05 -4.00 -13.43
CA MET A 1 -0.44 -4.46 -12.08
C MET A 1 0.71 -4.31 -11.08
N ASP A 2 1.97 -4.49 -11.51
CA ASP A 2 3.13 -4.18 -10.66
C ASP A 2 3.24 -2.68 -10.32
N HIS A 3 2.98 -1.83 -11.33
CA HIS A 3 3.07 -0.37 -11.23
C HIS A 3 2.25 0.26 -10.08
N GLU A 4 1.13 -0.35 -9.69
CA GLU A 4 0.28 0.18 -8.62
C GLU A 4 0.89 -0.02 -7.23
N PHE A 5 1.58 -1.14 -7.01
CA PHE A 5 2.35 -1.36 -5.78
C PHE A 5 3.66 -0.57 -5.81
N GLU A 6 4.36 -0.51 -6.95
CA GLU A 6 5.52 0.39 -7.12
C GLU A 6 5.17 1.84 -6.79
N LEU A 7 4.02 2.34 -7.29
CA LEU A 7 3.48 3.64 -6.92
C LEU A 7 3.29 3.75 -5.41
N ALA A 8 2.66 2.77 -4.77
CA ALA A 8 2.44 2.79 -3.32
C ALA A 8 3.75 2.80 -2.52
N PHE A 9 4.78 2.05 -2.94
CA PHE A 9 6.11 2.09 -2.34
C PHE A 9 6.75 3.47 -2.49
N ASN A 10 6.68 4.07 -3.69
CA ASN A 10 7.21 5.42 -3.91
C ASN A 10 6.47 6.48 -3.05
N LEU A 11 5.15 6.31 -2.86
CA LEU A 11 4.36 7.22 -2.03
C LEU A 11 4.69 7.11 -0.54
N VAL A 12 5.19 5.95 -0.07
CA VAL A 12 5.66 5.79 1.32
C VAL A 12 6.81 6.77 1.61
N ASP A 13 7.79 6.89 0.71
CA ASP A 13 8.89 7.83 0.86
C ASP A 13 8.43 9.28 0.79
N GLU A 14 7.49 9.60 -0.11
CA GLU A 14 6.87 10.92 -0.20
C GLU A 14 6.12 11.27 1.11
N ALA A 15 5.38 10.33 1.70
CA ALA A 15 4.68 10.55 2.96
C ALA A 15 5.65 10.76 4.13
N ALA A 16 6.75 10.00 4.19
CA ALA A 16 7.83 10.20 5.16
C ALA A 16 8.48 11.58 5.01
N GLY A 17 8.82 11.99 3.79
CA GLY A 17 9.39 13.30 3.53
C GLY A 17 8.45 14.42 3.97
N ARG A 18 7.15 14.30 3.66
CA ARG A 18 6.16 15.32 4.01
C ARG A 18 5.98 15.51 5.51
N ILE A 19 5.87 14.41 6.26
CA ILE A 19 5.69 14.50 7.71
C ILE A 19 6.94 15.09 8.38
N GLN A 20 8.14 14.76 7.91
CA GLN A 20 9.40 15.33 8.43
C GLN A 20 9.57 16.82 8.11
N HIS A 21 9.13 17.26 6.93
CA HIS A 21 9.23 18.66 6.52
C HIS A 21 8.01 19.51 6.92
N GLN A 22 7.19 19.03 7.85
CA GLN A 22 6.03 19.76 8.38
C GLN A 22 5.00 20.17 7.30
N GLN A 23 4.90 19.40 6.23
CA GLN A 23 3.92 19.63 5.15
C GLN A 23 2.55 19.07 5.55
N TYR A 24 1.96 19.71 6.57
CA TYR A 24 0.74 19.29 7.24
C TYR A 24 -0.54 19.81 6.57
N GLY A 25 -1.68 19.41 7.14
CA GLY A 25 -3.01 19.79 6.69
C GLY A 25 -3.64 18.83 5.68
N ILE A 26 -4.81 19.24 5.18
CA ILE A 26 -5.52 18.58 4.09
C ILE A 26 -5.11 19.30 2.80
N THR A 27 -4.19 18.71 2.04
CA THR A 27 -3.50 19.42 0.95
C THR A 27 -3.54 18.59 -0.32
N ARG A 28 -4.10 19.16 -1.39
CA ARG A 28 -3.92 18.62 -2.75
C ARG A 28 -2.53 18.99 -3.24
N ILE A 29 -1.83 18.05 -3.85
CA ILE A 29 -0.48 18.23 -4.37
C ILE A 29 -0.58 18.42 -5.89
N PRO A 30 -0.47 19.66 -6.40
CA PRO A 30 -0.67 19.92 -7.84
C PRO A 30 0.53 19.56 -8.70
N PHE A 31 1.73 19.44 -8.11
CA PHE A 31 2.97 19.14 -8.82
C PHE A 31 3.64 17.92 -8.19
N HIS A 32 3.74 16.85 -8.95
CA HIS A 32 4.40 15.60 -8.56
C HIS A 32 4.79 14.78 -9.80
N ASN A 33 5.69 13.81 -9.64
CA ASN A 33 6.25 13.03 -10.74
C ASN A 33 5.59 11.64 -10.91
N HIS A 34 4.39 11.44 -10.38
CA HIS A 34 3.66 10.16 -10.43
C HIS A 34 2.67 10.01 -11.60
N GLY A 35 2.84 10.81 -12.65
CA GLY A 35 1.94 10.81 -13.81
C GLY A 35 0.62 11.56 -13.58
N ASP A 36 -0.38 11.26 -14.41
CA ASP A 36 -1.70 11.92 -14.41
C ASP A 36 -2.62 11.32 -13.33
N ILE A 37 -2.25 11.54 -12.08
CA ILE A 37 -3.00 11.13 -10.90
C ILE A 37 -3.23 12.32 -9.97
N GLY A 38 -4.24 12.24 -9.12
CA GLY A 38 -4.47 13.18 -8.04
C GLY A 38 -3.81 12.70 -6.75
N LEU A 39 -2.99 13.55 -6.13
CA LEU A 39 -2.45 13.30 -4.80
C LEU A 39 -3.05 14.26 -3.76
N THR A 40 -3.46 13.71 -2.62
CA THR A 40 -4.00 14.47 -1.48
C THR A 40 -3.47 13.93 -0.17
N THR A 41 -2.97 14.80 0.70
CA THR A 41 -2.60 14.44 2.07
C THR A 41 -3.70 14.80 3.04
N VAL A 42 -3.81 14.03 4.11
CA VAL A 42 -4.57 14.37 5.32
C VAL A 42 -3.65 14.16 6.50
N HIS A 43 -3.46 15.20 7.30
CA HIS A 43 -2.64 15.14 8.50
C HIS A 43 -3.49 15.34 9.75
N ASP A 44 -3.20 14.56 10.77
CA ASP A 44 -3.74 14.69 12.12
C ASP A 44 -2.60 14.63 13.16
N TYR A 45 -2.83 15.26 14.31
CA TYR A 45 -1.91 15.23 15.43
C TYR A 45 -2.68 14.99 16.72
N THR A 46 -2.18 14.07 17.53
CA THR A 46 -2.62 13.87 18.90
C THR A 46 -1.42 13.87 19.84
N ARG A 47 -1.64 14.27 21.09
CA ARG A 47 -0.56 14.29 22.09
C ARG A 47 -0.04 12.89 22.42
N GLU A 48 -0.90 11.87 22.35
CA GLU A 48 -0.56 10.49 22.69
C GLU A 48 -0.01 9.70 21.49
N GLY A 49 -0.56 9.94 20.29
CA GLY A 49 -0.19 9.22 19.06
C GLY A 49 0.81 9.95 18.15
N GLY A 50 1.17 11.19 18.47
CA GLY A 50 2.06 12.01 17.65
C GLY A 50 1.41 12.50 16.36
N HIS A 51 2.24 12.73 15.34
CA HIS A 51 1.82 13.10 14.00
C HIS A 51 1.45 11.87 13.19
N ARG A 52 0.38 11.99 12.42
CA ARG A 52 -0.08 11.00 11.46
C ARG A 52 -0.43 11.70 10.16
N LEU A 53 0.08 11.20 9.05
CA LEU A 53 -0.17 11.71 7.71
C LEU A 53 -0.60 10.54 6.83
N VAL A 54 -1.74 10.67 6.16
CA VAL A 54 -2.20 9.73 5.14
C VAL A 54 -2.11 10.42 3.79
N LEU A 55 -1.39 9.82 2.84
CA LEU A 55 -1.29 10.28 1.46
C LEU A 55 -2.12 9.36 0.57
N PHE A 56 -3.08 9.95 -0.14
CA PHE A 56 -3.99 9.29 -1.06
C PHE A 56 -3.56 9.56 -2.50
N ALA A 57 -3.57 8.51 -3.32
CA ALA A 57 -3.49 8.59 -4.77
C ALA A 57 -4.82 8.19 -5.40
N THR A 58 -5.29 8.96 -6.37
CA THR A 58 -6.57 8.75 -7.05
C THR A 58 -6.45 8.99 -8.55
N ASP A 59 -7.17 8.23 -9.36
CA ASP A 59 -7.38 8.49 -10.79
C ASP A 59 -8.88 8.65 -11.10
N ALA A 60 -9.25 8.63 -12.39
CA ALA A 60 -10.63 8.71 -12.85
C ALA A 60 -11.53 7.55 -12.34
N HIS A 61 -10.95 6.42 -11.95
CA HIS A 61 -11.64 5.26 -11.42
C HIS A 61 -11.71 5.28 -9.88
N GLY A 62 -11.18 6.29 -9.22
CA GLY A 62 -11.19 6.44 -7.76
C GLY A 62 -9.82 6.20 -7.13
N GLN A 63 -9.82 5.68 -5.88
CA GLN A 63 -8.59 5.54 -5.11
C GLN A 63 -7.69 4.41 -5.64
N MET A 64 -6.46 4.77 -6.00
CA MET A 64 -5.40 3.85 -6.42
C MET A 64 -4.60 3.34 -5.22
N ALA A 65 -4.15 4.25 -4.35
CA ALA A 65 -3.35 3.88 -3.18
C ALA A 65 -3.67 4.78 -1.98
N ALA A 66 -3.44 4.26 -0.78
CA ALA A 66 -3.26 5.05 0.42
C ALA A 66 -2.07 4.54 1.20
N VAL A 67 -1.23 5.46 1.64
CA VAL A 67 -0.06 5.19 2.49
C VAL A 67 -0.13 6.08 3.71
N GLU A 68 0.48 5.62 4.79
CA GLU A 68 0.51 6.30 6.07
C GLU A 68 1.96 6.49 6.52
N ALA A 69 2.24 7.68 7.04
CA ALA A 69 3.44 7.99 7.80
C ALA A 69 3.03 8.44 9.21
N THR A 70 3.68 7.92 10.24
CA THR A 70 3.50 8.33 11.63
C THR A 70 4.83 8.68 12.26
N ALA A 71 4.86 9.73 13.09
CA ALA A 71 6.05 10.14 13.82
C ALA A 71 5.64 10.71 15.18
N PRO A 72 6.23 10.27 16.31
CA PRO A 72 5.90 10.81 17.62
C PRO A 72 6.28 12.30 17.76
N ASP A 73 7.35 12.71 17.08
CA ASP A 73 7.85 14.08 17.01
C ASP A 73 8.72 14.29 15.75
N LEU A 74 9.16 15.53 15.52
CA LEU A 74 9.95 15.93 14.34
C LEU A 74 11.36 15.33 14.27
N ASN A 75 11.91 14.85 15.39
CA ASN A 75 13.27 14.33 15.46
C ASN A 75 13.32 12.80 15.34
N THR A 76 12.16 12.15 15.36
CA THR A 76 12.04 10.70 15.23
C THR A 76 11.80 10.33 13.77
N ALA A 77 12.52 9.32 13.29
CA ALA A 77 12.28 8.78 11.95
C ALA A 77 10.82 8.28 11.84
N PRO A 78 10.09 8.66 10.78
CA PRO A 78 8.70 8.25 10.64
C PRO A 78 8.61 6.75 10.39
N HIS A 79 7.62 6.12 10.98
CA HIS A 79 7.18 4.79 10.59
C HIS A 79 6.20 4.93 9.43
N THR A 80 6.39 4.12 8.40
CA THR A 80 5.57 4.17 7.19
C THR A 80 5.00 2.82 6.83
N ARG A 81 3.79 2.84 6.26
CA ARG A 81 3.17 1.64 5.71
C ARG A 81 2.22 1.98 4.57
N ILE A 82 2.04 1.02 3.68
CA ILE A 82 0.96 1.03 2.71
C ILE A 82 -0.32 0.58 3.43
N LEU A 83 -1.40 1.35 3.33
CA LEU A 83 -2.71 1.00 3.90
C LEU A 83 -3.58 0.24 2.90
N LYS A 84 -3.51 0.65 1.63
CA LYS A 84 -4.38 0.15 0.57
C LYS A 84 -3.74 0.35 -0.80
N VAL A 85 -3.89 -0.63 -1.69
CA VAL A 85 -3.50 -0.55 -3.10
C VAL A 85 -4.59 -1.19 -3.95
N ARG A 86 -5.00 -0.52 -5.02
CA ARG A 86 -5.83 -1.11 -6.07
C ARG A 86 -4.91 -1.59 -7.19
N ALA A 87 -4.97 -2.87 -7.50
CA ALA A 87 -4.22 -3.49 -8.59
C ALA A 87 -5.20 -4.30 -9.45
N GLY A 88 -5.40 -3.88 -10.70
CA GLY A 88 -6.50 -4.38 -11.53
C GLY A 88 -7.86 -4.16 -10.87
N ASP A 89 -8.70 -5.21 -10.85
CA ASP A 89 -10.02 -5.19 -10.19
C ASP A 89 -9.96 -5.46 -8.68
N LEU A 90 -8.76 -5.75 -8.16
CA LEU A 90 -8.55 -6.06 -6.75
C LEU A 90 -8.16 -4.83 -5.96
N THR A 91 -8.64 -4.79 -4.74
CA THR A 91 -8.24 -3.80 -3.77
C THR A 91 -7.66 -4.51 -2.56
N PHE A 92 -6.35 -4.39 -2.42
CA PHE A 92 -5.55 -4.94 -1.35
C PHE A 92 -5.56 -3.98 -0.15
N HIS A 93 -5.88 -4.50 1.03
CA HIS A 93 -5.88 -3.78 2.29
C HIS A 93 -4.78 -4.32 3.20
N ALA A 94 -4.05 -3.45 3.89
CA ALA A 94 -3.07 -3.88 4.88
C ALA A 94 -3.71 -4.77 5.95
N VAL A 95 -3.03 -5.87 6.29
CA VAL A 95 -3.48 -6.78 7.34
C VAL A 95 -3.07 -6.19 8.69
N PRO A 96 -4.02 -5.96 9.62
CA PRO A 96 -3.70 -5.42 10.93
C PRO A 96 -2.68 -6.29 11.69
N GLY A 97 -1.62 -5.65 12.20
CA GLY A 97 -0.56 -6.33 12.96
C GLY A 97 0.40 -7.17 12.13
N ARG A 98 0.34 -7.09 10.79
CA ARG A 98 1.30 -7.74 9.89
C ARG A 98 1.85 -6.74 8.90
N ASP A 99 3.09 -6.34 9.11
CA ASP A 99 3.78 -5.46 8.19
C ASP A 99 3.89 -6.13 6.81
N TRP A 100 3.75 -5.32 5.76
CA TRP A 100 3.88 -5.72 4.35
C TRP A 100 3.01 -6.92 3.92
N SER A 101 1.91 -7.15 4.64
CA SER A 101 0.90 -8.14 4.30
C SER A 101 -0.39 -7.45 3.86
N TYR A 102 -0.95 -7.87 2.74
CA TYR A 102 -2.11 -7.24 2.12
C TYR A 102 -3.16 -8.26 1.72
N ARG A 103 -4.43 -7.95 1.96
CA ARG A 103 -5.56 -8.84 1.74
C ARG A 103 -6.54 -8.24 0.74
N ALA A 104 -6.93 -9.04 -0.24
CA ALA A 104 -8.02 -8.74 -1.17
C ALA A 104 -9.04 -9.89 -1.15
N ALA A 105 -10.29 -9.59 -1.48
CA ALA A 105 -11.33 -10.60 -1.64
C ALA A 105 -11.98 -10.46 -3.02
N HIS A 106 -12.12 -11.55 -3.75
CA HIS A 106 -12.71 -11.57 -5.08
C HIS A 106 -13.26 -12.96 -5.41
N ALA A 107 -14.39 -13.01 -6.11
CA ALA A 107 -15.04 -14.24 -6.55
C ALA A 107 -15.22 -15.32 -5.45
N GLY A 108 -15.41 -14.91 -4.19
CA GLY A 108 -15.57 -15.84 -3.05
C GLY A 108 -14.25 -16.29 -2.41
N HIS A 109 -13.11 -15.93 -3.00
CA HIS A 109 -11.78 -16.21 -2.48
C HIS A 109 -11.17 -15.02 -1.75
N THR A 110 -10.33 -15.33 -0.78
CA THR A 110 -9.43 -14.40 -0.12
C THR A 110 -8.01 -14.60 -0.61
N TYR A 111 -7.36 -13.53 -1.03
CA TYR A 111 -5.95 -13.51 -1.38
C TYR A 111 -5.19 -12.74 -0.30
N THR A 112 -4.10 -13.30 0.21
CA THR A 112 -3.15 -12.61 1.08
C THR A 112 -1.79 -12.58 0.38
N LEU A 113 -1.36 -11.38 0.02
CA LEU A 113 -0.07 -11.09 -0.58
C LEU A 113 0.87 -10.57 0.51
N THR A 114 2.04 -11.18 0.71
CA THR A 114 3.01 -10.76 1.72
C THR A 114 4.37 -10.54 1.08
N ALA A 115 4.97 -9.37 1.29
CA ALA A 115 6.33 -9.09 0.85
C ALA A 115 7.35 -9.64 1.86
N GLY A 116 8.37 -10.32 1.36
CA GLY A 116 9.56 -10.69 2.12
C GLY A 116 10.49 -9.48 2.26
N ILE A 117 11.00 -9.24 3.46
CA ILE A 117 12.04 -8.21 3.69
C ILE A 117 13.39 -8.89 3.86
N GLY A 118 14.33 -8.61 2.96
CA GLY A 118 15.75 -8.92 3.14
C GLY A 118 16.24 -10.26 2.62
N GLU A 119 15.38 -11.28 2.48
CA GLU A 119 15.73 -12.58 1.88
C GLU A 119 14.60 -13.13 1.02
N GLU A 120 14.95 -13.93 0.00
CA GLU A 120 14.00 -14.65 -0.85
C GLU A 120 13.17 -15.66 -0.05
N PRO A 121 11.89 -15.90 -0.43
CA PRO A 121 11.19 -15.32 -1.58
C PRO A 121 10.71 -13.89 -1.32
N MET A 122 10.78 -13.05 -2.36
CA MET A 122 10.39 -11.64 -2.27
C MET A 122 8.89 -11.47 -2.04
N TRP A 123 8.07 -12.42 -2.49
CA TRP A 123 6.62 -12.38 -2.31
C TRP A 123 6.05 -13.76 -2.00
N THR A 124 5.01 -13.79 -1.18
CA THR A 124 4.20 -15.00 -0.96
C THR A 124 2.71 -14.69 -1.14
N VAL A 125 1.99 -15.64 -1.74
CA VAL A 125 0.54 -15.56 -1.96
C VAL A 125 -0.14 -16.72 -1.24
N ALA A 126 -1.04 -16.41 -0.33
CA ALA A 126 -1.95 -17.39 0.26
C ALA A 126 -3.37 -17.20 -0.29
N LEU A 127 -3.96 -18.29 -0.79
CA LEU A 127 -5.34 -18.37 -1.23
C LEU A 127 -6.19 -19.03 -0.13
N ASP A 128 -7.15 -18.30 0.42
CA ASP A 128 -8.01 -18.74 1.51
C ASP A 128 -7.22 -19.26 2.72
N VAL A 129 -7.33 -20.56 3.00
CA VAL A 129 -6.63 -21.26 4.09
C VAL A 129 -5.46 -22.11 3.59
N ASN A 130 -5.16 -22.03 2.28
CA ASN A 130 -4.08 -22.81 1.70
C ASN A 130 -2.71 -22.27 2.15
N PRO A 131 -1.69 -23.14 2.22
CA PRO A 131 -0.33 -22.71 2.48
C PRO A 131 0.13 -21.63 1.50
N PRO A 132 0.90 -20.62 1.94
CA PRO A 132 1.45 -19.61 1.04
C PRO A 132 2.36 -20.23 -0.02
N VAL A 133 2.21 -19.76 -1.26
CA VAL A 133 3.08 -20.07 -2.39
C VAL A 133 4.08 -18.94 -2.57
N ALA A 134 5.35 -19.29 -2.75
CA ALA A 134 6.45 -18.35 -2.92
C ALA A 134 6.59 -17.90 -4.39
N HIS A 135 6.94 -16.63 -4.57
CA HIS A 135 7.18 -15.99 -5.87
C HIS A 135 8.44 -15.14 -5.81
N GLU A 136 9.20 -15.13 -6.91
CA GLU A 136 10.47 -14.39 -7.04
C GLU A 136 10.25 -12.89 -7.15
N ASP A 137 9.12 -12.46 -7.70
CA ASP A 137 8.74 -11.07 -7.89
C ASP A 137 7.23 -10.84 -7.70
N LEU A 138 6.86 -9.55 -7.67
CA LEU A 138 5.47 -9.12 -7.47
C LEU A 138 4.61 -9.41 -8.70
N GLU A 139 5.15 -9.28 -9.90
CA GLU A 139 4.43 -9.56 -11.15
C GLU A 139 3.92 -11.00 -11.17
N THR A 140 4.80 -11.97 -10.90
CA THR A 140 4.46 -13.40 -10.85
C THR A 140 3.44 -13.70 -9.73
N ALA A 141 3.54 -13.01 -8.60
CA ALA A 141 2.58 -13.14 -7.50
C ALA A 141 1.17 -12.63 -7.90
N LEU A 142 1.10 -11.50 -8.60
CA LEU A 142 -0.16 -10.92 -9.08
C LEU A 142 -0.77 -11.76 -10.21
N ASP A 143 0.05 -12.30 -11.10
CA ASP A 143 -0.39 -13.22 -12.15
C ASP A 143 -0.98 -14.51 -11.58
N HIS A 144 -0.40 -15.06 -10.50
CA HIS A 144 -0.97 -16.19 -9.78
C HIS A 144 -2.36 -15.85 -9.22
N ILE A 145 -2.53 -14.68 -8.63
CA ILE A 145 -3.83 -14.21 -8.11
C ILE A 145 -4.84 -14.07 -9.25
N ALA A 146 -4.45 -13.44 -10.37
CA ALA A 146 -5.32 -13.26 -11.52
C ALA A 146 -5.74 -14.61 -12.14
N ALA A 147 -4.80 -15.56 -12.28
CA ALA A 147 -5.08 -16.90 -12.77
C ALA A 147 -6.03 -17.67 -11.84
N ALA A 148 -5.85 -17.54 -10.52
CA ALA A 148 -6.73 -18.16 -9.54
C ALA A 148 -8.13 -17.55 -9.51
N GLY A 149 -8.27 -16.24 -9.77
CA GLY A 149 -9.56 -15.55 -9.89
C GLY A 149 -10.36 -15.90 -11.16
N LEU A 150 -9.70 -16.48 -12.17
CA LEU A 150 -10.35 -17.00 -13.39
C LEU A 150 -10.89 -18.43 -13.23
N LEU A 151 -10.57 -19.13 -12.13
CA LEU A 151 -11.10 -20.45 -11.85
C LEU A 151 -12.55 -20.32 -11.34
N PRO A 152 -13.51 -21.07 -11.88
CA PRO A 152 -14.88 -21.06 -11.38
C PRO A 152 -14.91 -21.62 -9.95
N ALA A 153 -15.68 -20.95 -9.08
CA ALA A 153 -15.95 -21.35 -7.69
C ALA A 153 -16.68 -22.69 -7.58
#